data_AF-A0AAE8I5V6-F1
#
_entry.id   AF-A0AAE8I5V6-F1
#
_cell.length_a   1.000
_cell.length_b   1.000
_cell.length_c   1.000
_cell.angle_alpha   90.00
_cell.angle_beta   90.00
_cell.angle_gamma   90.00
#
_symmetry.space_group_name_H-M   'P 1'
#
loop_
_entity.id
_entity.type
_entity.pdbx_description
1 polymer ?
#
loop_
_entity_poly.entity_id
_entity_poly.type
_entity_poly.pdbx_seq_one_letter_code
_entity_poly.pdbx_strand_id
1 'polypeptide(L)'
;MRRGREIGRFRRSKQGGWEGEIQTLTIQRKIRLVPNDDRMSDNAPAFRVMLGWQMIGDAWERQSRTDPARDYLRVRIDDPLCPIDALLFPDADAETAKMLVDRRPVSSWRNRTIDQPPATSPEG
;
A
#
# COMPACT_ATOMS: atom_id res chain seq x y z
N MET A 1 -8.71 -16.50 7.01
CA MET A 1 -8.62 -15.05 6.70
C MET A 1 -7.84 -14.35 7.80
N ARG A 2 -6.69 -13.74 7.51
CA ARG A 2 -6.13 -12.76 8.46
C ARG A 2 -6.97 -11.49 8.32
N ARG A 3 -7.77 -11.16 9.34
CA ARG A 3 -8.50 -9.89 9.38
C ARG A 3 -7.45 -8.78 9.54
N GLY A 4 -7.14 -8.07 8.45
CA GLY A 4 -6.37 -6.82 8.53
C GLY A 4 -7.10 -5.83 9.44
N ARG A 5 -6.37 -4.94 10.10
CA ARG A 5 -6.99 -3.91 10.94
C ARG A 5 -7.46 -2.78 10.04
N GLU A 6 -8.74 -2.41 10.17
CA GLU A 6 -9.29 -1.23 9.48
C GLU A 6 -8.64 0.03 10.05
N ILE A 7 -8.14 0.86 9.15
CA ILE A 7 -7.49 2.14 9.46
C ILE A 7 -8.14 3.31 8.74
N GLY A 8 -9.21 3.10 7.98
CA GLY A 8 -9.87 4.20 7.28
C GLY A 8 -11.07 3.77 6.45
N ARG A 9 -11.94 4.75 6.19
CA ARG A 9 -13.11 4.61 5.33
C ARG A 9 -13.09 5.70 4.27
N PHE A 10 -13.47 5.28 3.07
CA PHE A 10 -13.37 6.08 1.86
C PHE A 10 -14.69 6.07 1.12
N ARG A 11 -14.94 7.14 0.38
CA ARG A 11 -16.04 7.27 -0.56
C ARG A 11 -15.48 7.52 -1.95
N ARG A 12 -16.23 7.11 -2.98
CA ARG A 12 -15.91 7.43 -4.36
C ARG A 12 -15.94 8.94 -4.55
N SER A 13 -14.89 9.49 -5.16
CA SER A 13 -14.83 10.91 -5.48
C SER A 13 -15.41 11.16 -6.87
N LYS A 14 -15.98 12.35 -7.09
CA LYS A 14 -16.52 12.77 -8.39
C LYS A 14 -15.48 12.75 -9.52
N GLN A 15 -14.19 12.83 -9.16
CA GLN A 15 -13.06 12.82 -10.09
C GLN A 15 -12.55 11.40 -10.39
N GLY A 16 -13.35 10.36 -10.11
CA GLY A 16 -13.01 8.95 -10.40
C GLY A 16 -12.10 8.27 -9.37
N GLY A 17 -11.62 9.02 -8.37
CA GLY A 17 -10.78 8.56 -7.27
C GLY A 17 -11.51 8.12 -6.01
N TRP A 18 -10.79 8.14 -4.89
CA TRP A 18 -11.31 7.88 -3.54
C TRP A 18 -10.93 9.01 -2.58
N GLU A 19 -11.81 9.35 -1.65
CA GLU A 19 -11.53 10.33 -0.60
C GLU A 19 -11.99 9.80 0.75
N GLY A 20 -11.18 10.05 1.79
CA GLY A 20 -11.46 9.49 3.10
C GLY A 20 -10.48 9.98 4.15
N GLU A 21 -10.54 9.33 5.32
CA GLU A 21 -9.66 9.60 6.43
C GLU A 21 -8.99 8.31 6.88
N ILE A 22 -7.68 8.40 7.12
CA ILE A 22 -6.93 7.35 7.81
C ILE A 22 -6.79 7.72 9.28
N GLN A 23 -6.93 6.72 10.14
CA GLN A 23 -6.76 6.81 11.59
C GLN A 23 -5.97 5.61 12.09
N THR A 24 -4.83 5.90 12.71
CA THR A 24 -3.98 4.97 13.45
C THR A 24 -3.82 5.49 14.89
N LEU A 25 -2.95 4.85 15.69
CA LEU A 25 -2.69 5.33 17.05
C LEU A 25 -2.05 6.73 17.10
N THR A 26 -1.30 7.12 16.06
CA THR A 26 -0.52 8.37 16.03
C THR A 26 -0.86 9.28 14.86
N ILE A 27 -1.64 8.81 13.88
CA ILE A 27 -1.95 9.54 12.65
C ILE A 27 -3.46 9.61 12.51
N GLN A 28 -3.99 10.80 12.28
CA GLN A 28 -5.38 11.01 11.85
C GLN A 28 -5.40 12.07 10.75
N ARG A 29 -5.59 11.67 9.49
CA ARG A 29 -5.45 12.57 8.33
C ARG A 29 -6.41 12.22 7.21
N LYS A 30 -6.97 13.26 6.58
CA LYS A 30 -7.76 13.13 5.35
C LYS A 30 -6.81 12.97 4.17
N ILE A 31 -7.04 11.95 3.35
CA ILE A 31 -6.25 11.68 2.15
C ILE A 31 -7.16 11.41 0.95
N ARG A 32 -6.60 11.57 -0.24
CA ARG A 32 -7.30 11.40 -1.52
C ARG A 32 -6.48 10.49 -2.41
N LEU A 33 -7.09 9.52 -3.05
CA LEU A 33 -6.49 8.74 -4.14
C LEU A 33 -6.98 9.35 -5.44
N VAL A 34 -6.10 10.03 -6.18
CA VAL A 34 -6.42 10.68 -7.44
C VAL A 34 -5.97 9.79 -8.59
N PRO A 35 -6.79 9.55 -9.63
CA PRO A 35 -6.37 8.76 -10.79
C PRO A 35 -5.03 9.25 -11.36
N ASN A 36 -4.18 8.31 -11.70
CA ASN A 36 -2.97 8.60 -12.45
C ASN A 36 -3.30 8.46 -13.94
N ASP A 37 -3.59 9.57 -14.60
CA ASP A 37 -3.92 9.55 -16.04
C ASP A 37 -2.67 9.34 -16.92
N ASP A 38 -1.47 9.52 -16.35
CA ASP A 38 -0.18 9.39 -17.05
C ASP A 38 0.40 7.96 -16.96
N ARG A 39 -0.45 6.92 -16.95
CA ARG A 39 0.02 5.52 -16.83
C ARG A 39 0.73 5.07 -18.10
N MET A 40 2.05 4.89 -18.01
CA MET A 40 2.89 4.43 -19.12
C MET A 40 3.13 2.91 -19.14
N SER A 41 2.70 2.17 -18.12
CA SER A 41 2.81 0.70 -18.07
C SER A 41 1.82 0.08 -17.10
N ASP A 42 1.61 -1.24 -17.18
CA ASP A 42 0.76 -1.99 -16.25
C ASP A 42 1.27 -1.95 -14.80
N ASN A 43 2.58 -1.72 -14.62
CA ASN A 43 3.21 -1.57 -13.32
C ASN A 43 3.14 -0.13 -12.78
N ALA A 44 2.75 0.84 -13.60
CA ALA A 44 2.55 2.21 -13.15
C ALA A 44 1.41 2.27 -12.12
N PRO A 45 1.51 3.16 -11.12
CA PRO A 45 0.45 3.33 -10.14
C PRO A 45 -0.85 3.75 -10.82
N ALA A 46 -1.95 3.18 -10.37
CA ALA A 46 -3.29 3.53 -10.84
C ALA A 46 -3.79 4.83 -10.20
N PHE A 47 -3.36 5.11 -8.96
CA PHE A 47 -3.71 6.34 -8.25
C PHE A 47 -2.48 6.91 -7.53
N ARG A 48 -2.45 8.24 -7.40
CA ARG A 48 -1.53 8.99 -6.53
C ARG A 48 -2.24 9.26 -5.20
N VAL A 49 -1.56 9.00 -4.08
CA VAL A 49 -2.09 9.28 -2.74
C VAL A 49 -1.70 10.70 -2.34
N MET A 50 -2.70 11.54 -2.07
CA MET A 50 -2.54 12.97 -1.83
C MET A 50 -2.97 13.34 -0.40
N LEU A 51 -2.13 14.10 0.29
CA LEU A 51 -2.44 14.81 1.53
C LEU A 51 -2.44 16.31 1.26
N GLY A 52 -3.63 16.92 1.22
CA GLY A 52 -3.76 18.28 0.68
C GLY A 52 -3.23 18.30 -0.77
N TRP A 53 -2.21 19.08 -1.04
CA TRP A 53 -1.58 19.24 -2.36
C TRP A 53 -0.31 18.38 -2.52
N GLN A 54 0.17 17.75 -1.44
CA GLN A 54 1.37 16.93 -1.46
C GLN A 54 1.04 15.49 -1.84
N MET A 55 1.83 14.90 -2.73
CA MET A 55 1.82 13.47 -2.99
C MET A 55 2.63 12.75 -1.91
N ILE A 56 2.04 11.75 -1.28
CA ILE A 56 2.61 11.00 -0.15
C ILE A 56 2.70 9.49 -0.42
N GLY A 57 2.43 9.08 -1.65
CA GLY A 57 2.53 7.68 -2.05
C GLY A 57 1.63 7.37 -3.23
N ASP A 58 1.36 6.08 -3.42
CA ASP A 58 0.82 5.52 -4.64
C ASP A 58 -0.12 4.34 -4.34
N ALA A 59 -0.99 4.03 -5.30
CA ALA A 59 -1.83 2.85 -5.24
C ALA A 59 -1.90 2.10 -6.57
N TRP A 60 -2.00 0.78 -6.49
CA TRP A 60 -2.05 -0.13 -7.64
C TRP A 60 -3.27 -1.04 -7.56
N GLU A 61 -3.92 -1.24 -8.69
CA GLU A 61 -4.99 -2.22 -8.85
C GLU A 61 -4.41 -3.64 -8.72
N ARG A 62 -5.05 -4.46 -7.89
CA ARG A 62 -4.66 -5.85 -7.64
C ARG A 62 -5.91 -6.69 -7.43
N GLN A 63 -5.77 -7.98 -7.69
CA GLN A 63 -6.80 -8.98 -7.44
C GLN A 63 -6.32 -9.95 -6.37
N SER A 64 -7.20 -10.36 -5.46
CA SER A 64 -6.86 -11.33 -4.43
C SER A 64 -6.75 -12.73 -5.04
N ARG A 65 -5.89 -13.56 -4.44
CA ARG A 65 -5.76 -15.00 -4.79
C ARG A 65 -6.74 -15.86 -3.97
N THR A 66 -7.86 -15.29 -3.54
CA THR A 66 -8.90 -16.01 -2.78
C THR A 66 -9.96 -16.55 -3.72
N ASP A 67 -10.79 -17.46 -3.24
CA ASP A 67 -12.02 -17.89 -3.91
C ASP A 67 -13.23 -17.45 -3.06
N PRO A 68 -14.06 -16.50 -3.51
CA PRO A 68 -13.95 -15.78 -4.78
C PRO A 68 -12.81 -14.75 -4.79
N ALA A 69 -12.31 -14.44 -5.98
CA ALA A 69 -11.32 -13.40 -6.18
C ALA A 69 -11.98 -12.03 -5.98
N ARG A 70 -11.26 -11.10 -5.35
CA ARG A 70 -11.75 -9.75 -5.04
C ARG A 70 -10.73 -8.70 -5.44
N ASP A 71 -11.21 -7.68 -6.14
CA ASP A 71 -10.40 -6.53 -6.52
C ASP A 71 -10.16 -5.61 -5.32
N TYR A 72 -8.95 -5.06 -5.27
CA TYR A 72 -8.54 -4.10 -4.27
C TYR A 72 -7.45 -3.18 -4.80
N LEU A 73 -7.28 -2.03 -4.17
CA LEU A 73 -6.08 -1.21 -4.38
C LEU A 73 -5.05 -1.56 -3.32
N ARG A 74 -3.86 -1.97 -3.73
CA ARG A 74 -2.69 -1.95 -2.85
C ARG A 74 -2.24 -0.51 -2.73
N VAL A 75 -2.26 0.05 -1.53
CA VAL A 75 -1.88 1.42 -1.23
C VAL A 75 -0.58 1.42 -0.47
N ARG A 76 0.36 2.29 -0.86
CA ARG A 76 1.60 2.53 -0.13
C ARG A 76 1.71 4.01 0.18
N ILE A 77 1.95 4.33 1.45
CA ILE A 77 2.21 5.68 1.93
C ILE A 77 3.67 5.73 2.39
N ASP A 78 4.44 6.61 1.76
CA ASP A 78 5.87 6.80 2.01
C ASP A 78 6.08 7.89 3.07
N ASP A 79 5.74 7.57 4.32
CA ASP A 79 6.04 8.42 5.48
C ASP A 79 7.40 8.03 6.09
N PRO A 80 8.34 8.97 6.31
CA PRO A 80 9.67 8.66 6.84
C PRO A 80 9.67 8.01 8.24
N LEU A 81 8.64 8.28 9.05
CA LEU A 81 8.55 7.84 10.44
C LEU A 81 7.65 6.61 10.59
N CYS A 82 6.67 6.45 9.71
CA CYS A 82 5.69 5.37 9.75
C CYS A 82 5.16 5.02 8.34
N PRO A 83 5.96 4.33 7.49
CA PRO A 83 5.46 3.84 6.21
C PRO A 83 4.26 2.92 6.38
N ILE A 84 3.24 3.07 5.52
CA ILE A 84 2.02 2.27 5.59
C ILE A 84 1.81 1.53 4.27
N ASP A 85 1.90 0.19 4.31
CA ASP A 85 1.30 -0.68 3.30
C ASP A 85 -0.14 -1.01 3.73
N ALA A 86 -1.10 -0.74 2.86
CA ALA A 86 -2.51 -0.97 3.10
C ALA A 86 -3.23 -1.52 1.88
N LEU A 87 -4.45 -2.04 2.10
CA LEU A 87 -5.33 -2.60 1.09
C LEU A 87 -6.66 -1.85 1.17
N LEU A 88 -7.05 -1.18 0.09
CA LEU A 88 -8.37 -0.55 -0.03
C LEU A 88 -9.31 -1.53 -0.74
N PHE A 89 -10.37 -1.95 -0.05
CA PHE A 89 -11.39 -2.81 -0.61
C PHE A 89 -12.68 -2.00 -0.83
N PRO A 90 -13.11 -1.82 -2.08
CA PRO A 90 -14.46 -1.35 -2.38
C PRO A 90 -15.49 -2.31 -1.78
N ASP A 91 -16.55 -1.76 -1.19
CA ASP A 91 -17.71 -2.52 -0.77
C ASP A 91 -18.61 -2.86 -1.98
N ALA A 92 -19.68 -3.61 -1.74
CA ALA A 92 -20.52 -4.17 -2.80
C ALA A 92 -21.20 -3.10 -3.68
N ASP A 93 -21.39 -1.89 -3.13
CA ASP A 93 -21.95 -0.75 -3.84
C ASP A 93 -20.93 0.00 -4.71
N ALA A 94 -19.63 -0.29 -4.56
CA ALA A 94 -18.51 0.44 -5.17
C ALA A 94 -18.47 1.95 -4.89
N GLU A 95 -19.32 2.44 -3.99
CA GLU A 95 -19.40 3.85 -3.55
C GLU A 95 -18.60 4.09 -2.28
N THR A 96 -18.47 3.04 -1.46
CA THR A 96 -17.68 3.06 -0.24
C THR A 96 -16.55 2.05 -0.28
N ALA A 97 -15.50 2.31 0.48
CA ALA A 97 -14.39 1.40 0.61
C ALA A 97 -13.79 1.46 2.02
N LYS A 98 -13.23 0.33 2.45
CA LYS A 98 -12.47 0.22 3.71
C LYS A 98 -11.00 0.00 3.43
N MET A 99 -10.16 0.69 4.17
CA MET A 99 -8.71 0.52 4.12
C MET A 99 -8.24 -0.34 5.30
N LEU A 100 -7.55 -1.42 5.00
CA LEU A 100 -6.98 -2.33 5.98
C LEU A 100 -5.45 -2.25 5.92
N VAL A 101 -4.78 -2.15 7.08
CA VAL A 101 -3.31 -2.24 7.12
C VAL A 101 -2.83 -3.65 6.74
N ASP A 102 -1.86 -3.73 5.83
CA ASP A 102 -1.26 -4.99 5.38
C ASP A 102 -0.04 -5.33 6.23
N ARG A 103 -0.21 -6.27 7.18
CA ARG A 103 0.89 -6.72 8.06
C ARG A 103 1.60 -7.95 7.52
N ARG A 104 1.83 -8.06 6.21
CA ARG A 104 2.74 -9.09 5.70
C ARG A 104 4.09 -8.90 6.39
N PRO A 105 4.62 -9.90 7.11
CA PRO A 105 5.96 -9.76 7.67
C PRO A 105 6.92 -9.52 6.51
N VAL A 106 7.79 -8.52 6.65
CA VAL A 106 8.87 -8.26 5.70
C VAL A 106 9.88 -9.40 5.81
N SER A 107 9.56 -10.54 5.20
CA SER A 107 10.44 -11.71 5.14
C SER A 107 11.42 -11.54 3.99
N SER A 108 12.43 -10.69 4.11
CA SER A 108 13.56 -10.70 3.16
C SER A 108 14.89 -10.05 3.60
N TRP A 109 15.05 -9.50 4.81
CA TRP A 109 16.36 -8.99 5.25
C TRP A 109 17.22 -10.00 6.05
N ARG A 110 16.72 -11.22 6.30
CA ARG A 110 17.42 -12.22 7.13
C ARG A 110 18.40 -13.13 6.39
N ASN A 111 18.55 -13.00 5.06
CA ASN A 111 19.46 -13.85 4.26
C ASN A 111 20.44 -13.04 3.39
N ARG A 112 20.99 -11.95 3.92
CA ARG A 112 22.23 -11.38 3.39
C ARG A 112 23.35 -11.72 4.36
N THR A 113 24.04 -12.81 4.04
CA THR A 113 25.28 -13.28 4.65
C THR A 113 26.16 -12.09 5.03
N ILE A 114 26.24 -11.80 6.33
CA ILE A 114 27.34 -11.05 6.92
C ILE A 114 28.42 -12.09 7.23
N ASP A 115 29.65 -11.79 6.82
CA ASP A 115 30.91 -12.48 7.12
C ASP A 115 31.10 -13.92 6.61
N GLN A 116 31.59 -14.03 5.38
CA GLN A 116 32.76 -14.91 5.19
C GLN A 116 34.00 -14.02 5.08
N PRO A 117 34.97 -14.07 6.01
CA PRO A 117 36.27 -13.47 5.76
C PRO A 117 36.92 -14.18 4.56
N PRO A 118 37.76 -13.48 3.77
CA PRO A 118 38.44 -14.12 2.64
C PRO A 118 39.26 -15.30 3.12
N ALA A 119 39.13 -16.44 2.45
CA ALA A 119 39.94 -17.62 2.72
C ALA A 119 41.42 -17.21 2.64
N THR A 120 42.14 -17.24 3.76
CA THR A 120 43.60 -17.17 3.76
C THR A 120 44.13 -18.37 2.99
N SER A 121 44.74 -18.12 1.85
CA SER A 121 45.56 -19.09 1.14
C SER A 121 46.70 -19.53 2.05
N PRO A 122 46.95 -20.83 2.26
CA PRO A 122 48.22 -21.24 2.83
C PRO A 122 49.30 -21.09 1.76
N GLU A 123 50.28 -20.25 2.05
CA GLU A 123 51.60 -20.30 1.42
C GLU A 123 52.21 -21.69 1.66
N GLY A 124 52.75 -22.30 0.60
CA GLY A 124 53.39 -23.61 0.60
C GLY A 124 53.62 -24.10 -0.82
#